data_AF-A0A6N8EH46-F1
#
_entry.id   AF-A0A6N8EH46-F1
#
_cell.length_a   1.000
_cell.length_b   1.000
_cell.length_c   1.000
_cell.angle_alpha   90.00
_cell.angle_beta   90.00
_cell.angle_gamma   90.00
#
_symmetry.space_group_name_H-M   'P 1'
#
loop_
_entity.id
_entity.type
_entity.pdbx_description
1 polymer ?
#
loop_
_entity_poly.entity_id
_entity_poly.type
_entity_poly.pdbx_seq_one_letter_code
_entity_poly.pdbx_strand_id
1 'polypeptide(L)'
;MDQSLDFESDVLSEFLLIPYYGGCIHVPPPANQTIHVVMPEGQSHRAGVFDVVRVSGTLRIESYRHEIAVAAYRIDAEYVEHEQMDGLELGQSVE
;
A
#
# COMPACT_ATOMS: atom_id res chain seq x y z
N MET A 1 2.99 -15.22 -15.83
CA MET A 1 3.16 -15.11 -14.37
C MET A 1 1.91 -14.43 -13.85
N ASP A 2 1.26 -15.06 -12.88
CA ASP A 2 0.01 -14.61 -12.27
C ASP A 2 0.26 -13.34 -11.45
N GLN A 3 -0.33 -12.20 -11.82
CA GLN A 3 -0.22 -10.92 -11.11
C GLN A 3 -1.54 -10.67 -10.37
N SER A 4 -1.97 -11.61 -9.54
CA SER A 4 -3.21 -11.49 -8.76
C SER A 4 -2.92 -10.75 -7.45
N LEU A 5 -3.37 -9.51 -7.34
CA LEU A 5 -3.50 -8.86 -6.03
C LEU A 5 -4.61 -9.58 -5.25
N ASP A 6 -4.23 -10.28 -4.17
CA ASP A 6 -5.18 -11.02 -3.34
C ASP A 6 -5.81 -10.08 -2.31
N PHE A 7 -7.12 -9.83 -2.44
CA PHE A 7 -7.88 -8.96 -1.55
C PHE A 7 -8.61 -9.73 -0.43
N GLU A 8 -8.60 -11.06 -0.48
CA GLU A 8 -9.28 -11.94 0.49
C GLU A 8 -8.30 -12.56 1.49
N SER A 9 -7.02 -12.68 1.14
CA SER A 9 -6.00 -13.18 2.05
C SER A 9 -5.44 -12.08 2.98
N ASP A 10 -5.40 -12.38 4.29
CA ASP A 10 -4.69 -11.58 5.30
C ASP A 10 -3.16 -11.72 5.19
N VAL A 11 -2.63 -12.14 4.04
CA VAL A 11 -1.22 -12.51 3.87
C VAL A 11 -0.76 -12.10 2.48
N LEU A 12 -0.18 -10.90 2.38
CA LEU A 12 0.17 -10.28 1.11
C LEU A 12 1.67 -10.40 0.83
N SER A 13 2.01 -10.93 -0.35
CA SER A 13 3.36 -10.87 -0.91
C SER A 13 3.60 -9.61 -1.74
N GLU A 14 2.53 -8.99 -2.23
CA GLU A 14 2.56 -7.69 -2.90
C GLU A 14 1.24 -6.94 -2.70
N PHE A 15 1.28 -5.61 -2.69
CA PHE A 15 0.10 -4.76 -2.57
C PHE A 15 0.33 -3.37 -3.17
N LEU A 16 -0.76 -2.61 -3.32
CA LEU A 16 -0.70 -1.22 -3.75
C LEU A 16 -0.85 -0.30 -2.54
N LEU A 17 0.15 0.54 -2.30
CA LEU A 17 0.11 1.59 -1.29
C LEU A 17 -0.36 2.90 -1.92
N ILE A 18 -1.40 3.49 -1.34
CA ILE A 18 -2.02 4.76 -1.78
C ILE A 18 -2.13 5.72 -0.59
N PRO A 19 -2.15 7.05 -0.81
CA PRO A 19 -2.02 8.04 0.27
C PRO A 19 -3.32 8.37 1.02
N TYR A 20 -4.46 7.79 0.64
CA TYR A 20 -5.73 8.03 1.34
C TYR A 20 -6.71 6.87 1.22
N TYR A 21 -7.54 6.72 2.24
CA TYR A 21 -8.59 5.72 2.31
C TYR A 21 -9.60 5.87 1.16
N GLY A 22 -10.03 4.74 0.58
CA GLY A 22 -11.11 4.69 -0.42
C GLY A 22 -10.70 5.14 -1.83
N GLY A 23 -9.42 5.42 -2.08
CA GLY A 23 -8.92 5.93 -3.37
C GLY A 23 -9.12 5.01 -4.58
N CYS A 24 -9.47 3.74 -4.41
CA CYS A 24 -9.69 2.82 -5.54
C CYS A 24 -11.17 2.61 -5.91
N ILE A 25 -12.11 3.03 -5.06
CA ILE A 25 -13.51 2.59 -5.17
C ILE A 25 -14.34 3.50 -6.10
N HIS A 26 -13.93 4.76 -6.28
CA HIS A 26 -14.69 5.73 -7.08
C HIS A 26 -13.89 6.32 -8.26
N VAL A 27 -12.58 6.58 -8.06
CA VAL A 27 -11.67 7.12 -9.08
C VAL A 27 -10.25 6.68 -8.73
N PRO A 28 -9.57 5.85 -9.55
CA PRO A 28 -8.21 5.43 -9.26
C PRO A 28 -7.25 6.62 -9.08
N PRO A 29 -6.32 6.58 -8.13
CA PRO A 29 -5.35 7.65 -7.93
C PRO A 29 -4.41 7.78 -9.15
N PRO A 30 -3.82 8.96 -9.38
CA PRO A 30 -2.75 9.14 -10.36
C PRO A 30 -1.59 8.17 -10.13
N ALA A 31 -0.92 7.74 -11.20
CA ALA A 31 0.15 6.74 -11.11
C ALA A 31 1.33 7.17 -10.23
N ASN A 32 1.64 8.48 -10.21
CA ASN A 32 2.67 9.05 -9.34
C ASN A 32 2.27 9.14 -7.86
N GLN A 33 1.04 8.76 -7.52
CA GLN A 33 0.55 8.65 -6.14
C GLN A 33 0.28 7.20 -5.73
N THR A 34 0.71 6.22 -6.53
CA THR A 34 0.54 4.80 -6.24
C THR A 34 1.89 4.13 -6.24
N ILE A 35 2.14 3.30 -5.22
CA ILE A 35 3.37 2.52 -5.08
C ILE A 35 3.02 1.04 -5.10
N HIS A 36 3.68 0.27 -5.95
CA HIS A 36 3.66 -1.19 -5.90
C HIS A 36 4.67 -1.66 -4.84
N VAL A 37 4.16 -2.26 -3.77
CA VAL A 37 4.97 -2.80 -2.67
C VAL A 37 5.16 -4.28 -2.92
N VAL A 38 6.41 -4.75 -2.89
CA VAL A 38 6.75 -6.17 -3.03
C VAL A 38 7.52 -6.63 -1.81
N MET A 39 7.03 -7.68 -1.16
CA MET A 39 7.68 -8.30 0.00
C MET A 39 8.86 -9.18 -0.43
N PRO A 40 9.87 -9.39 0.43
CA PRO A 40 10.93 -10.36 0.16
C PRO A 40 10.37 -11.76 -0.05
N GLU A 41 11.02 -12.57 -0.88
CA GLU A 41 10.61 -13.95 -1.12
C GLU A 41 10.52 -14.74 0.19
N GLY A 42 9.40 -15.44 0.39
CA GLY A 42 9.13 -16.20 1.63
C GLY A 42 8.71 -15.35 2.82
N GLN A 43 8.59 -14.02 2.66
CA GLN A 43 7.99 -13.12 3.64
C GLN A 43 6.62 -12.65 3.14
N SER A 44 5.73 -12.41 4.08
CA SER A 44 4.38 -11.93 3.81
C SER A 44 3.93 -11.05 4.96
N HIS A 45 3.28 -9.94 4.64
CA HIS A 45 2.74 -9.06 5.65
C HIS A 45 1.25 -9.35 5.84
N ARG A 46 0.81 -9.37 7.10
CA ARG A 46 -0.61 -9.36 7.41
C ARG A 46 -1.08 -7.92 7.52
N ALA A 47 -1.74 -7.44 6.48
CA ALA A 47 -2.48 -6.20 6.48
C ALA A 47 -3.84 -6.44 5.82
N GLY A 48 -4.88 -5.86 6.40
CA GLY A 48 -6.14 -5.66 5.74
C GLY A 48 -6.02 -4.61 4.64
N VAL A 49 -6.97 -4.65 3.70
CA VAL A 49 -7.05 -3.75 2.53
C VAL A 49 -7.04 -2.25 2.90
N PHE A 50 -7.36 -1.92 4.14
CA PHE A 50 -7.51 -0.54 4.63
C PHE A 50 -6.54 -0.14 5.74
N ASP A 51 -5.55 -0.97 6.03
CA ASP A 51 -4.61 -0.67 7.11
C ASP A 51 -3.69 0.50 6.72
N VAL A 52 -3.42 1.36 7.69
CA VAL A 52 -2.41 2.40 7.55
C VAL A 52 -1.08 1.77 7.91
N VAL A 53 -0.17 1.73 6.94
CA VAL A 53 1.12 1.06 7.10
C VAL A 53 2.27 1.98 6.77
N ARG A 54 3.37 1.79 7.50
CA ARG A 54 4.69 2.33 7.17
C ARG A 54 5.48 1.26 6.44
N VAL A 55 5.91 1.58 5.22
CA VAL A 55 6.73 0.70 4.38
C VAL A 55 8.11 1.29 4.25
N SER A 56 9.13 0.47 4.48
CA SER A 56 10.52 0.85 4.25
C SER A 56 11.25 -0.19 3.42
N GLY A 57 12.17 0.29 2.59
CA GLY A 57 12.92 -0.53 1.65
C GLY A 57 13.47 0.33 0.51
N THR A 58 13.78 -0.31 -0.61
CA THR A 58 14.39 0.37 -1.76
C THR A 58 13.32 0.86 -2.73
N LEU A 59 13.14 2.18 -2.82
CA LEU A 59 12.24 2.82 -3.78
C LEU A 59 12.88 2.89 -5.18
N ARG A 60 12.11 2.52 -6.20
CA ARG A 60 12.50 2.56 -7.61
C ARG A 60 11.45 3.26 -8.45
N ILE A 61 11.93 3.91 -9.51
CA ILE A 61 11.09 4.41 -10.59
C ILE A 61 10.85 3.24 -11.55
N GLU A 62 9.74 2.55 -11.37
CA GLU A 62 9.35 1.38 -12.14
C GLU A 62 7.83 1.36 -12.28
N SER A 63 7.34 1.31 -13.52
CA SER A 63 5.91 1.32 -13.79
C SER A 63 5.32 -0.07 -13.60
N TYR A 64 4.26 -0.16 -12.81
CA TYR A 64 3.47 -1.37 -12.63
C TYR A 64 2.02 -1.11 -13.06
N ARG A 65 1.44 -2.04 -13.82
CA ARG A 65 0.06 -1.95 -14.32
C ARG A 65 -0.71 -3.17 -13.85
N HIS A 66 -1.74 -2.92 -13.06
CA HIS A 66 -2.72 -3.91 -12.64
C HIS A 66 -4.11 -3.56 -13.21
N GLU A 67 -5.07 -4.46 -13.10
CA GLU A 67 -6.45 -4.26 -13.56
C GLU A 67 -7.13 -3.06 -12.89
N ILE A 68 -6.83 -2.84 -11.61
CA ILE A 68 -7.51 -1.83 -10.78
C ILE A 68 -6.76 -0.49 -10.67
N ALA A 69 -5.46 -0.45 -11.00
CA ALA A 69 -4.63 0.75 -10.82
C ALA A 69 -3.29 0.66 -11.58
N VAL A 70 -2.64 1.81 -11.72
CA VAL A 70 -1.28 1.94 -12.26
C VAL A 70 -0.40 2.60 -11.19
N ALA A 71 0.80 2.06 -10.98
CA ALA A 71 1.83 2.66 -10.14
C ALA A 71 3.01 3.12 -10.98
N ALA A 72 3.58 4.28 -10.66
CA ALA A 72 4.81 4.79 -11.27
C ALA A 72 6.07 4.40 -10.48
N TYR A 73 5.88 3.89 -9.26
CA TYR A 73 6.94 3.54 -8.34
C TYR A 73 6.74 2.13 -7.80
N ARG A 74 7.86 1.48 -7.52
CA ARG A 74 7.94 0.20 -6.81
C ARG A 74 8.81 0.36 -5.58
N ILE A 75 8.43 -0.26 -4.48
CA ILE A 75 9.31 -0.45 -3.33
C ILE A 75 9.52 -1.95 -3.11
N ASP A 76 10.77 -2.39 -3.12
CA ASP A 76 11.10 -3.71 -2.57
C ASP A 76 11.22 -3.51 -1.06
N ALA A 77 10.24 -4.03 -0.33
CA ALA A 77 10.09 -3.83 1.10
C ALA A 77 11.13 -4.65 1.88
N GLU A 78 11.68 -4.04 2.92
CA GLU A 78 12.48 -4.70 3.95
C GLU A 78 11.65 -4.90 5.22
N TYR A 79 10.78 -3.93 5.55
CA TYR A 79 9.86 -4.00 6.68
C TYR A 79 8.57 -3.22 6.41
N VAL A 80 7.47 -3.74 6.94
CA VAL A 80 6.14 -3.14 6.93
C VAL A 80 5.59 -3.17 8.34
N GLU A 81 5.22 -2.01 8.86
CA GLU A 81 4.70 -1.82 10.21
C GLU A 81 3.29 -1.23 10.15
N HIS A 82 2.41 -1.70 11.03
CA HIS A 82 1.10 -1.06 11.22
C HIS A 82 1.33 0.26 11.93
N GLU A 83 0.86 1.35 11.32
CA GLU A 83 0.92 2.66 11.95
C GLU A 83 -0.27 2.76 12.91
N GLN A 84 0.02 2.65 14.21
CA GLN A 84 -0.96 3.03 15.23
C GLN A 84 -1.09 4.55 15.20
N MET A 85 -2.23 5.03 14.71
CA MET A 85 -2.57 6.45 14.79
C MET A 85 -2.95 6.77 16.24
N ASP A 86 -1.93 6.88 17.09
CA ASP A 86 -2.09 7.34 18.47
C ASP A 86 -2.51 8.82 18.45
N GLY A 87 -3.82 9.08 18.57
CA GLY A 87 -4.32 10.42 18.92
C GLY A 87 -4.83 11.32 17.80
N LEU A 88 -5.32 10.80 16.67
CA LEU A 88 -6.21 11.59 15.81
C LEU A 88 -7.65 11.49 16.33
N GLU A 89 -7.91 12.15 17.46
CA GLU A 89 -9.27 12.57 17.78
C GLU A 89 -9.70 13.58 16.71
N LEU A 90 -10.55 13.14 15.77
CA LEU A 90 -11.25 14.02 14.85
C LEU A 90 -12.05 15.04 15.65
N GLY A 91 -11.46 16.21 15.94
CA GLY A 91 -12.14 17.31 16.60
C GLY A 91 -11.41 18.04 17.73
N GLN A 92 -10.15 17.71 18.06
CA GLN A 92 -9.42 18.56 19.01
C GLN A 92 -8.90 19.82 18.30
N SER A 93 -9.56 20.94 18.59
CA SER A 93 -9.11 22.28 18.24
C SER A 93 -7.69 22.49 18.78
N VAL A 94 -6.76 22.85 17.90
CA VAL A 94 -5.47 23.39 18.31
C VAL A 94 -5.76 24.74 18.97
N GLU A 95 -5.49 24.85 20.27
CA GLU A 95 -5.41 26.15 20.96
C GLU A 95 -4.18 26.95 20.47
#